data_AF-A0A1Y2UR78-F1
#
_entry.id   AF-A0A1Y2UR78-F1
#
_cell.length_a   1.000
_cell.length_b   1.000
_cell.length_c   1.000
_cell.angle_alpha   90.00
_cell.angle_beta   90.00
_cell.angle_gamma   90.00
#
_symmetry.space_group_name_H-M   'P 1'
#
loop_
_entity.id
_entity.type
_entity.pdbx_description
1 polymer ?
#
loop_
_entity_poly.entity_id
_entity_poly.type
_entity_poly.pdbx_seq_one_letter_code
_entity_poly.pdbx_strand_id
1 'polypeptide(L)' 'MLFKSQNISPIDSFLSSLTYWQKLNLQTVLILGQRNITLENARNQALTNDDDDFRFLLEQALNSPDPKM' A
#
# COMPACT_ATOMS: atom_id res chain seq x y z
N MET A 1 -23.50 -1.55 -27.42
CA MET A 1 -22.58 -1.01 -26.40
C MET A 1 -21.53 -2.07 -26.12
N LEU A 2 -20.28 -1.82 -26.51
CA LEU A 2 -19.15 -2.70 -26.14
C LEU A 2 -18.77 -2.37 -24.69
N PHE A 3 -19.07 -3.28 -23.76
CA PHE A 3 -18.53 -3.21 -22.41
C PHE A 3 -17.02 -3.46 -22.52
N LYS A 4 -16.24 -2.38 -22.54
CA LYS A 4 -14.79 -2.45 -22.39
C LYS A 4 -14.55 -2.99 -20.98
N SER A 5 -14.13 -4.25 -20.84
CA SER A 5 -13.72 -4.74 -19.52
C SER A 5 -12.63 -3.82 -19.03
N GLN A 6 -12.87 -3.09 -17.95
CA GLN A 6 -11.78 -2.39 -17.30
C GLN A 6 -10.81 -3.47 -16.83
N ASN A 7 -9.61 -3.53 -17.42
CA ASN A 7 -8.52 -4.34 -16.89
C ASN A 7 -8.11 -3.67 -15.58
N ILE A 8 -8.78 -4.02 -14.49
CA ILE A 8 -8.44 -3.59 -13.14
C ILE A 8 -7.06 -4.19 -12.86
N SER A 9 -6.10 -3.35 -12.43
CA SER A 9 -4.78 -3.83 -12.04
C SER A 9 -4.94 -4.86 -10.91
N PRO A 10 -4.17 -5.97 -10.90
CA PRO A 10 -4.17 -6.89 -9.76
C PRO A 10 -3.93 -6.18 -8.42
N ILE A 11 -3.15 -5.09 -8.43
CA ILE A 11 -2.90 -4.26 -7.25
C ILE A 11 -4.17 -3.52 -6.82
N ASP A 12 -4.90 -2.88 -7.72
CA ASP A 12 -6.15 -2.19 -7.39
C ASP A 12 -7.23 -3.18 -6.91
N SER A 13 -7.29 -4.36 -7.53
CA SER A 13 -8.19 -5.42 -7.09
C SER A 13 -7.84 -5.93 -5.69
N PHE A 14 -6.54 -6.03 -5.37
CA PHE A 14 -6.10 -6.42 -4.04
C PHE A 14 -6.42 -5.33 -3.01
N LEU A 15 -6.03 -4.08 -3.29
CA LEU A 15 -6.24 -2.94 -2.37
C LEU A 15 -7.72 -2.72 -2.06
N SER A 16 -8.61 -2.85 -3.06
CA SER A 16 -10.06 -2.74 -2.86
C SER A 16 -10.67 -3.90 -2.08
N SER A 17 -10.00 -5.05 -1.98
CA SER A 17 -10.46 -6.19 -1.19
C SER A 17 -10.17 -6.07 0.31
N LEU A 18 -9.30 -5.13 0.70
CA LEU A 18 -8.89 -4.95 2.08
C LEU A 18 -9.91 -4.12 2.87
N THR A 19 -10.22 -4.58 4.09
CA THR A 19 -10.90 -3.75 5.08
C THR A 19 -10.02 -2.58 5.50
N TYR A 20 -10.64 -1.54 6.07
CA TYR A 20 -9.94 -0.36 6.60
C TYR A 20 -8.73 -0.74 7.49
N TRP A 21 -8.93 -1.66 8.45
CA TRP A 21 -7.86 -2.06 9.36
C TRP A 21 -6.75 -2.87 8.67
N GLN A 22 -7.09 -3.71 7.69
CA GLN A 22 -6.09 -4.44 6.90
C GLN A 22 -5.25 -3.48 6.07
N LYS A 23 -5.90 -2.48 5.44
CA LYS A 23 -5.24 -1.41 4.69
C LYS A 23 -4.28 -0.61 5.58
N LEU A 24 -4.76 -0.14 6.73
CA LEU A 24 -3.95 0.64 7.67
C LEU A 24 -2.74 -0.15 8.20
N ASN A 25 -2.94 -1.42 8.57
CA ASN A 25 -1.87 -2.28 9.06
C ASN A 25 -0.82 -2.56 7.97
N LEU A 26 -1.26 -2.88 6.75
CA LEU A 26 -0.35 -3.13 5.64
C LEU A 26 0.44 -1.85 5.29
N GLN A 27 -0.22 -0.70 5.19
CA GLN A 27 0.45 0.56 4.92
C GLN A 27 1.47 0.92 6.00
N THR A 28 1.15 0.67 7.27
CA THR A 28 2.09 0.85 8.38
C THR A 28 3.35 0.01 8.17
N VAL A 29 3.21 -1.29 7.85
CA VAL A 29 4.36 -2.19 7.61
C VAL A 29 5.18 -1.75 6.41
N LEU A 30 4.54 -1.33 5.32
CA LEU A 30 5.24 -0.82 4.12
C LEU A 30 6.06 0.43 4.44
N ILE A 31 5.53 1.34 5.27
CA ILE A 31 6.26 2.53 5.71
C ILE A 31 7.46 2.14 6.59
N LEU A 32 7.31 1.22 7.55
CA LEU A 32 8.44 0.75 8.37
C LEU A 32 9.54 0.14 7.51
N GLY A 33 9.18 -0.71 6.54
CA GLY A 33 10.15 -1.41 5.70
C GLY A 33 10.90 -0.50 4.72
N GLN A 34 10.49 0.76 4.58
CA GLN A 34 11.11 1.72 3.66
C GLN A 34 11.75 2.92 4.38
N ARG A 35 11.46 3.12 5.67
CA ARG A 35 11.89 4.29 6.44
C ARG A 35 12.40 3.86 7.82
N ASN A 36 13.53 4.43 8.24
CA ASN A 36 14.05 4.23 9.59
C ASN A 36 13.29 5.10 10.61
N ILE A 37 12.05 4.71 10.93
CA ILE A 37 11.18 5.40 11.89
C ILE A 37 10.52 4.41 12.86
N THR A 38 9.94 4.93 13.94
CA THR A 38 9.22 4.10 14.92
C THR A 38 7.89 3.58 14.36
N LEU A 39 7.41 2.47 14.94
CA LEU A 39 6.10 1.92 14.63
C LEU A 39 4.98 2.93 14.83
N GLU A 40 5.05 3.72 15.91
CA GLU A 40 4.08 4.76 16.22
C GLU A 40 4.05 5.84 15.13
N ASN A 41 5.22 6.33 14.70
CA ASN A 41 5.31 7.34 13.65
C ASN A 41 4.80 6.81 12.30
N ALA A 42 5.10 5.56 11.97
CA ALA A 42 4.60 4.95 10.75
C ALA A 42 3.07 4.76 10.76
N ARG A 43 2.50 4.37 11.91
CA ARG A 43 1.05 4.27 12.08
C ARG A 43 0.38 5.63 11.92
N ASN A 44 0.96 6.68 12.50
CA ASN A 44 0.46 8.05 12.36
C ASN A 44 0.50 8.52 10.90
N GLN A 45 1.55 8.18 10.15
CA GLN A 45 1.62 8.46 8.70
C GLN A 45 0.57 7.66 7.91
N ALA A 46 0.38 6.38 8.22
CA ALA A 46 -0.62 5.55 7.55
C ALA A 46 -2.06 6.06 7.78
N LEU A 47 -2.34 6.75 8.89
CA LEU A 47 -3.64 7.38 9.14
C LEU A 47 -3.91 8.60 8.24
N THR A 48 -2.86 9.24 7.72
CA THR A 48 -2.96 10.49 6.95
C THR A 48 -2.68 10.32 5.46
N ASN A 49 -2.08 9.20 5.05
CA ASN A 49 -1.76 8.94 3.65
C ASN A 49 -3.03 8.65 2.83
N ASP A 50 -2.97 9.02 1.56
CA ASP A 50 -4.01 8.69 0.60
C ASP A 50 -3.79 7.31 -0.07
N ASP A 51 -4.73 6.96 -0.93
CA ASP A 51 -4.77 5.69 -1.64
C ASP A 51 -3.65 5.56 -2.69
N ASP A 52 -3.22 6.69 -3.26
CA ASP A 52 -2.15 6.72 -4.27
C ASP A 52 -0.79 6.46 -3.62
N ASP A 53 -0.53 7.06 -2.46
CA ASP A 53 0.64 6.77 -1.62
C ASP A 53 0.67 5.30 -1.22
N PHE A 54 -0.47 4.75 -0.80
CA PHE A 54 -0.54 3.33 -0.42
C PHE A 54 -0.19 2.41 -1.60
N ARG A 55 -0.77 2.70 -2.77
CA ARG A 55 -0.51 1.96 -4.00
C ARG A 55 0.97 2.03 -4.37
N PHE A 56 1.57 3.22 -4.33
CA PHE A 56 2.98 3.40 -4.64
C PHE A 56 3.89 2.60 -3.69
N LEU A 57 3.62 2.66 -2.37
CA LEU A 57 4.40 1.91 -1.38
C LEU A 57 4.34 0.40 -1.62
N LEU A 58 3.17 -0.13 -1.99
CA LEU A 58 2.98 -1.55 -2.29
C LEU A 58 3.70 -1.94 -3.58
N GLU A 59 3.62 -1.12 -4.63
CA GLU A 59 4.35 -1.34 -5.87
C GLU A 59 5.86 -1.36 -5.64
N GLN A 60 6.39 -0.45 -4.81
CA GLN A 60 7.80 -0.44 -4.45
C GLN A 60 8.21 -1.72 -3.71
N ALA A 61 7.41 -2.17 -2.74
CA ALA A 61 7.72 -3.39 -1.99
C ALA A 61 7.69 -4.66 -2.85
N LEU A 62 6.82 -4.73 -3.85
CA LEU A 62 6.73 -5.88 -4.76
C LEU A 62 7.81 -5.89 -5.85
N ASN A 63 8.28 -4.71 -6.27
CA ASN A 63 9.20 -4.57 -7.40
C ASN A 63 10.64 -4.19 -7.02
N SER A 64 10.91 -3.84 -5.75
CA SER A 64 12.27 -3.56 -5.30
C SER A 64 13.01 -4.86 -4.98
N PRO A 65 14.18 -5.11 -5.59
CA PRO A 65 14.95 -6.35 -5.39
C PRO A 65 15.57 -6.48 -4.00
N ASP A 66 15.52 -5.43 -3.18
CA ASP A 66 16.15 -5.41 -1.86
C ASP A 66 15.28 -4.59 -0.89
N PRO A 67 14.45 -5.23 -0.04
CA PRO A 67 13.80 -4.53 1.06
C PRO A 67 14.91 -4.09 2.02
N LYS A 68 15.06 -2.78 2.24
CA LYS A 68 15.93 -2.26 3.31
C LYS A 68 15.27 -2.59 4.65
N MET A 69 15.39 -3.84 5.08
CA MET A 69 15.05 -4.30 6.42
C MET A 69 16.08 -3.77 7.43
#